data_AF-A0AB35IZ46-F1
#
_entry.id   AF-A0AB35IZ46-F1
#
_cell.length_a   1.000
_cell.length_b   1.000
_cell.length_c   1.000
_cell.angle_alpha   90.00
_cell.angle_beta   90.00
_cell.angle_gamma   90.00
#
_symmetry.space_group_name_H-M   'P 1'
#
loop_
_entity.id
_entity.type
_entity.pdbx_description
1 polymer ?
#
loop_
_entity_poly.entity_id
_entity_poly.type
_entity_poly.pdbx_seq_one_letter_code
_entity_poly.pdbx_strand_id
1 'polypeptide(L)'
;MSFQIGGVSSTGKILSWGGRSVAINKINAVDVVCDKRAFPKIALLGVFLGLIFLGKDPFLGLLLLGICGFWLYWWSNHIYHNYCVRMKTSSSQPFYINFGDNAAMARQVCRAIVEEMSVL
;
A
#
# COMPACT_ATOMS: atom_id res chain seq x y z
N MET A 1 -7.83 8.97 24.82
CA MET A 1 -8.01 10.02 23.81
C MET A 1 -9.03 9.52 22.80
N SER A 2 -9.48 10.37 21.88
CA SER A 2 -10.37 10.02 20.77
C SER A 2 -9.83 10.67 19.51
N PHE A 3 -9.77 9.95 18.39
CA PHE A 3 -9.36 10.50 17.09
C PHE A 3 -10.40 10.21 16.01
N GLN A 4 -10.37 11.00 14.94
CA GLN A 4 -11.14 10.76 13.72
C GLN A 4 -10.26 11.05 12.50
N ILE A 5 -9.89 10.01 11.76
CA ILE A 5 -8.97 10.10 10.61
C ILE A 5 -9.47 9.15 9.52
N GLY A 6 -9.67 9.67 8.30
CA GLY A 6 -9.97 8.84 7.12
C GLY A 6 -11.21 7.96 7.24
N GLY A 7 -12.25 8.40 7.98
CA GLY A 7 -13.46 7.61 8.22
C GLY A 7 -13.33 6.55 9.32
N VAL A 8 -12.18 6.48 10.00
CA VAL A 8 -11.96 5.72 11.23
C VAL A 8 -12.11 6.67 12.41
N SER A 9 -12.96 6.31 13.36
CA SER A 9 -13.12 7.05 14.61
C SER A 9 -12.82 6.15 15.81
N SER A 10 -12.26 6.75 16.85
CA SER A 10 -12.09 6.09 18.15
C SER A 10 -12.70 6.93 19.26
N THR A 11 -13.41 6.27 20.17
CA THR A 11 -13.92 6.88 21.41
C THR A 11 -13.07 6.52 22.63
N GLY A 12 -11.83 6.05 22.42
CA GLY A 12 -10.90 5.63 23.47
C GLY A 12 -11.18 4.25 24.08
N LYS A 13 -12.30 3.63 23.73
CA LYS A 13 -12.62 2.23 24.08
C LYS A 13 -12.97 1.39 22.85
N ILE A 14 -13.57 2.02 21.85
CA ILE A 14 -14.07 1.38 20.65
C ILE A 14 -13.52 2.13 19.44
N LEU A 15 -12.95 1.37 18.52
CA LEU A 15 -12.58 1.81 17.19
C LEU A 15 -13.71 1.47 16.21
N SER A 16 -14.15 2.42 15.40
CA SER A 16 -15.24 2.27 14.44
C SER A 16 -14.84 2.73 13.04
N TRP A 17 -15.22 2.00 12.00
CA TRP A 17 -14.97 2.35 10.60
C TRP A 17 -15.99 1.65 9.70
N GLY A 18 -16.55 2.36 8.70
CA GLY A 18 -17.39 1.74 7.66
C GLY A 18 -18.52 0.82 8.17
N GLY A 19 -19.15 1.17 9.30
CA GLY A 19 -20.21 0.37 9.94
C GLY A 19 -19.73 -0.83 10.78
N ARG A 20 -18.40 -1.04 10.90
CA ARG A 20 -17.78 -2.03 11.79
C ARG A 20 -17.22 -1.35 13.03
N SER A 21 -17.17 -2.07 14.15
CA SER A 21 -16.55 -1.61 15.38
C SER A 21 -15.82 -2.73 16.10
N VAL A 22 -14.71 -2.38 16.77
CA VAL A 22 -13.92 -3.30 17.59
C VAL A 22 -13.46 -2.61 18.86
N ALA A 23 -13.48 -3.32 19.98
CA ALA A 23 -12.94 -2.80 21.23
C ALA A 23 -11.40 -2.79 21.17
N ILE A 24 -10.77 -1.68 21.55
CA ILE A 24 -9.32 -1.48 21.42
C ILE A 24 -8.55 -2.49 22.29
N ASN A 25 -9.07 -2.81 23.48
CA ASN A 25 -8.49 -3.79 24.39
C ASN A 25 -8.48 -5.24 23.85
N LYS A 26 -9.18 -5.51 22.74
CA LYS A 26 -9.15 -6.81 22.06
C LYS A 26 -8.12 -6.86 20.93
N ILE A 27 -7.49 -5.75 20.60
CA ILE A 27 -6.46 -5.65 19.56
C ILE A 27 -5.12 -5.99 20.21
N ASN A 28 -4.45 -7.01 19.68
CA ASN A 28 -3.15 -7.46 20.17
C ASN A 28 -1.99 -6.82 19.38
N ALA A 29 -2.20 -6.56 18.09
CA ALA A 29 -1.19 -5.97 17.22
C ALA A 29 -1.84 -5.25 16.03
N VAL A 30 -1.18 -4.19 15.55
CA VAL A 30 -1.61 -3.39 14.41
C VAL A 30 -0.45 -3.21 13.47
N ASP A 31 -0.63 -3.60 12.21
CA ASP A 31 0.40 -3.51 11.17
C ASP A 31 -0.17 -2.79 9.93
N VAL A 32 0.66 -2.04 9.21
CA VAL A 32 0.33 -1.62 7.84
C VAL A 32 0.78 -2.71 6.88
N VAL A 33 -0.16 -3.23 6.09
CA VAL A 33 0.07 -4.21 5.03
C VAL A 33 -0.14 -3.53 3.69
N CYS A 34 0.61 -3.92 2.67
CA CYS A 34 0.42 -3.46 1.31
C CYS A 34 0.68 -4.60 0.33
N ASP A 35 0.06 -4.52 -0.84
CA ASP A 35 0.24 -5.48 -1.92
C ASP A 35 1.36 -5.01 -2.85
N LYS A 36 2.18 -5.95 -3.28
CA LYS A 36 3.24 -5.70 -4.27
C LYS A 36 2.69 -5.95 -5.67
N ARG A 37 2.76 -4.95 -6.55
CA ARG A 37 2.43 -5.09 -7.97
C ARG A 37 3.38 -6.09 -8.63
N ALA A 38 2.84 -6.87 -9.56
CA ALA A 38 3.64 -7.81 -10.35
C ALA A 38 4.69 -7.05 -11.20
N PHE A 39 5.89 -7.62 -11.30
CA PHE A 39 6.97 -7.05 -12.11
C PHE A 39 6.58 -7.03 -13.61
N PRO A 40 6.73 -5.91 -14.33
CA PRO A 40 6.31 -5.78 -15.72
C PRO A 40 7.34 -6.44 -16.65
N LYS A 41 7.29 -7.77 -16.74
CA LYS A 41 8.19 -8.59 -17.58
C LYS A 41 8.22 -8.15 -19.05
N ILE A 42 7.09 -7.67 -19.57
CA ILE A 42 6.95 -7.19 -20.95
C ILE A 42 7.80 -5.93 -21.18
N ALA A 43 7.85 -5.00 -20.22
CA ALA A 43 8.67 -3.81 -20.33
C ALA A 43 10.16 -4.17 -20.32
N LEU A 44 10.57 -5.16 -19.52
CA LEU A 44 11.95 -5.67 -19.54
C LEU A 44 12.32 -6.28 -20.91
N LEU A 45 11.41 -7.06 -21.51
CA LEU A 45 11.60 -7.60 -22.85
C LEU A 45 11.71 -6.49 -23.89
N GLY A 46 10.87 -5.45 -23.78
CA GLY A 46 10.93 -4.27 -24.66
C GLY A 46 12.24 -3.51 -24.56
N VAL A 47 12.84 -3.41 -23.37
CA VAL A 47 14.20 -2.85 -23.20
C VAL A 47 15.23 -3.69 -23.94
N PHE A 48 15.18 -5.03 -23.79
CA PHE A 48 16.08 -5.94 -24.51
C PHE A 48 15.95 -5.79 -26.03
N LEU A 49 14.73 -5.73 -26.54
CA LEU A 49 14.48 -5.50 -27.97
C LEU A 49 14.99 -4.13 -28.41
N GLY A 50 14.75 -3.07 -27.62
CA GLY A 50 15.26 -1.72 -27.91
C GLY A 50 16.78 -1.67 -28.05
N LEU A 51 17.51 -2.42 -27.21
CA LEU A 51 18.96 -2.57 -27.33
C LEU A 51 19.40 -3.28 -28.64
N ILE A 52 18.66 -4.30 -29.08
CA ILE A 52 18.93 -4.99 -30.35
C ILE A 52 18.66 -4.05 -31.53
N PHE A 53 17.58 -3.28 -31.47
CA PHE A 53 17.18 -2.38 -32.56
C PHE A 53 18.11 -1.18 -32.69
N LEU A 54 18.82 -0.74 -31.64
CA LEU A 54 19.81 0.34 -31.73
C LEU A 54 20.86 0.16 -32.85
N GLY A 55 21.22 -1.09 -33.18
CA GLY A 55 22.18 -1.38 -34.25
C GLY A 55 21.59 -1.44 -35.67
N LYS A 56 20.26 -1.51 -35.81
CA LYS A 56 19.55 -1.62 -37.11
C LYS A 56 18.72 -0.38 -37.44
N ASP A 57 17.93 0.05 -36.46
CA ASP A 57 17.08 1.23 -36.50
C ASP A 57 17.21 1.96 -35.15
N PRO A 58 18.13 2.94 -35.05
CA PRO A 58 18.42 3.61 -33.79
C PRO A 58 17.24 4.43 -33.29
N PHE A 59 16.36 4.94 -34.17
CA PHE A 59 15.18 5.69 -33.77
C PHE A 59 14.17 4.78 -33.08
N LEU A 60 13.87 3.64 -33.69
CA LEU A 60 12.97 2.63 -33.10
C LEU A 60 13.55 2.07 -31.79
N GLY A 61 14.86 1.81 -31.75
CA GLY A 61 15.55 1.36 -30.55
C GLY A 61 15.45 2.35 -29.38
N LEU A 62 15.73 3.64 -29.63
CA LEU A 62 15.59 4.70 -28.64
C LEU A 62 14.15 4.86 -28.15
N LEU A 63 13.16 4.77 -29.04
CA LEU A 63 11.76 4.90 -28.69
C LEU A 63 11.29 3.74 -27.79
N LEU A 64 11.68 2.50 -28.13
CA LEU A 64 11.43 1.31 -27.30
C LEU A 64 12.06 1.44 -25.91
N LEU A 65 13.32 1.87 -25.85
CA LEU A 65 14.02 2.08 -24.58
C LEU A 65 13.38 3.17 -23.74
N GLY A 66 12.97 4.28 -24.37
CA GLY A 66 12.30 5.37 -23.69
C GLY A 66 10.98 4.95 -23.06
N ILE A 67 10.09 4.32 -23.84
CA ILE A 67 8.77 3.90 -23.37
C ILE A 67 8.88 2.81 -22.30
N CYS A 68 9.70 1.78 -22.54
CA CYS A 68 9.84 0.66 -21.61
C CYS A 68 10.59 1.06 -20.34
N GLY A 69 11.62 1.91 -20.47
CA GLY A 69 12.36 2.48 -19.35
C GLY A 69 11.46 3.37 -18.49
N PHE A 70 10.65 4.23 -19.11
CA PHE A 70 9.66 5.04 -18.39
C PHE A 70 8.64 4.16 -17.66
N TRP A 71 8.14 3.10 -18.29
CA TRP A 71 7.20 2.17 -17.66
C TRP A 71 7.81 1.45 -16.45
N LEU A 72 9.07 1.01 -16.55
CA LEU A 72 9.81 0.39 -15.44
C LEU A 72 10.06 1.39 -14.31
N TYR A 73 10.43 2.62 -14.64
CA TYR A 73 10.61 3.69 -13.66
C TYR A 73 9.30 4.00 -12.93
N TRP A 74 8.20 4.17 -13.67
CA TRP A 74 6.88 4.41 -13.09
C TRP A 74 6.45 3.24 -12.20
N TRP A 75 6.63 2.00 -12.67
CA TRP A 75 6.36 0.80 -11.87
C TRP A 75 7.20 0.77 -10.60
N SER A 76 8.49 1.12 -10.67
CA SER A 76 9.39 1.16 -9.52
C SER A 76 8.93 2.14 -8.44
N ASN A 77 8.31 3.25 -8.84
CA ASN A 77 7.74 4.22 -7.90
C ASN A 77 6.36 3.81 -7.36
N HIS A 78 5.67 2.88 -8.01
CA HIS A 78 4.32 2.42 -7.65
C HIS A 78 4.28 0.92 -7.36
N ILE A 79 5.40 0.35 -6.88
CA ILE A 79 5.53 -1.09 -6.57
C ILE A 79 4.46 -1.50 -5.56
N TYR A 80 4.20 -0.67 -4.55
CA TYR A 80 3.28 -0.96 -3.47
C TYR A 80 1.95 -0.25 -3.68
N HIS A 81 0.86 -0.98 -3.51
CA HIS A 81 -0.51 -0.50 -3.65
C HIS A 81 -1.41 -1.18 -2.60
N ASN A 82 -2.66 -0.74 -2.47
CA ASN A 82 -3.62 -1.29 -1.51
C ASN A 82 -3.10 -1.32 -0.06
N TYR A 83 -2.71 -0.16 0.44
CA TYR A 83 -2.34 0.01 1.84
C TYR A 83 -3.55 -0.25 2.74
N CYS A 84 -3.40 -1.25 3.61
CA CYS A 84 -4.41 -1.66 4.56
C CYS A 84 -3.83 -1.65 5.98
N VAL A 85 -4.60 -1.16 6.95
CA VAL A 85 -4.27 -1.34 8.37
C VAL A 85 -4.87 -2.67 8.82
N ARG A 86 -4.01 -3.62 9.18
CA ARG A 86 -4.37 -4.94 9.69
C ARG A 86 -4.33 -4.92 11.21
N MET A 87 -5.46 -5.20 11.83
CA MET A 87 -5.60 -5.34 13.29
C MET A 87 -5.77 -6.81 13.64
N LYS A 88 -4.81 -7.36 14.37
CA LYS A 88 -4.90 -8.72 14.91
C LYS A 88 -5.57 -8.65 16.27
N THR A 89 -6.61 -9.45 16.43
CA THR A 89 -7.30 -9.63 17.73
C THR A 89 -7.00 -11.01 18.29
N SER A 90 -7.50 -11.32 19.48
CA SER A 90 -7.49 -12.70 20.01
C SER A 90 -8.34 -13.68 19.19
N SER A 91 -9.12 -13.20 18.20
CA SER A 91 -9.85 -14.06 17.26
C SER A 91 -8.96 -14.47 16.07
N SER A 92 -9.30 -15.58 15.42
CA SER A 92 -8.55 -16.14 14.29
C SER A 92 -8.58 -15.29 13.01
N GLN A 93 -9.47 -14.31 12.91
CA GLN A 93 -9.60 -13.46 11.73
C GLN A 93 -9.14 -12.03 12.02
N PRO A 94 -8.10 -11.53 11.33
CA PRO A 94 -7.69 -10.14 11.45
C PRO A 94 -8.70 -9.20 10.76
N PHE A 95 -8.86 -8.00 11.33
CA PHE A 95 -9.65 -6.93 10.72
C PHE A 95 -8.77 -6.09 9.80
N TYR A 96 -9.35 -5.64 8.70
CA TYR A 96 -8.65 -4.79 7.72
C TYR A 96 -9.42 -3.50 7.49
N ILE A 97 -8.68 -2.38 7.48
CA ILE A 97 -9.15 -1.08 7.02
C ILE A 97 -8.36 -0.75 5.76
N ASN A 98 -9.05 -0.67 4.62
CA ASN A 98 -8.42 -0.42 3.32
C ASN A 98 -8.37 1.08 3.03
N PHE A 99 -7.18 1.58 2.70
CA PHE A 99 -6.92 2.97 2.34
C PHE A 99 -6.49 3.15 0.87
N GLY A 100 -6.59 2.09 0.05
CA GLY A 100 -6.22 2.10 -1.36
C GLY A 100 -4.75 2.47 -1.55
N ASP A 101 -4.46 3.45 -2.39
CA ASP A 101 -3.08 3.90 -2.63
C ASP A 101 -2.58 4.93 -1.59
N ASN A 102 -3.39 5.29 -0.59
CA ASN A 102 -3.03 6.33 0.38
C ASN A 102 -2.21 5.77 1.56
N ALA A 103 -0.91 5.57 1.31
CA ALA A 103 0.05 5.10 2.31
C ALA A 103 0.16 6.01 3.54
N ALA A 104 0.05 7.33 3.34
CA ALA A 104 0.18 8.31 4.42
C ALA A 104 -0.99 8.15 5.41
N MET A 105 -2.21 8.03 4.90
CA MET A 105 -3.40 7.85 5.72
C MET A 105 -3.38 6.52 6.48
N ALA A 106 -2.98 5.42 5.82
CA ALA A 106 -2.83 4.12 6.48
C ALA A 106 -1.82 4.19 7.65
N ARG A 107 -0.68 4.87 7.46
CA ARG A 107 0.33 5.04 8.51
C ARG A 107 -0.14 5.95 9.63
N GLN A 108 -0.86 7.04 9.33
CA GLN A 108 -1.42 7.94 10.33
C GLN A 108 -2.44 7.21 11.22
N VAL A 109 -3.37 6.47 10.60
CA VAL A 109 -4.35 5.67 11.33
C VAL A 109 -3.66 4.60 12.16
N CYS A 110 -2.69 3.86 11.60
CA CYS A 110 -1.93 2.86 12.36
C CYS A 110 -1.26 3.47 13.59
N ARG A 111 -0.61 4.63 13.47
CA ARG A 111 0.03 5.32 14.60
C ARG A 111 -0.99 5.74 15.65
N ALA A 112 -2.10 6.34 15.24
CA ALA A 112 -3.15 6.76 16.15
C ALA A 112 -3.74 5.58 16.95
N ILE A 113 -3.92 4.42 16.31
CA ILE A 113 -4.41 3.20 17.00
C ILE A 113 -3.37 2.70 18.00
N VAL A 114 -2.11 2.60 17.60
CA VAL A 114 -1.02 2.12 18.48
C VAL A 114 -0.85 3.06 19.68
N GLU A 115 -0.92 4.36 19.47
CA GLU A 115 -0.86 5.36 20.54
C GLU A 115 -2.03 5.19 21.53
N GLU A 116 -3.26 5.01 21.05
CA GLU A 116 -4.39 4.73 21.94
C GLU A 116 -4.27 3.39 22.67
N MET A 117 -3.72 2.35 22.03
CA MET A 117 -3.45 1.07 22.69
C MET A 117 -2.41 1.19 23.81
N SER A 118 -1.45 2.11 23.70
CA SER A 118 -0.39 2.30 24.71
C SER A 118 -0.85 3.04 25.97
N VAL A 119 -1.98 3.75 25.89
CA VAL A 119 -2.55 4.56 26.99
C VAL A 119 -3.58 3.76 27.80
N LEU A 120 -3.97 2.58 27.33
CA LEU A 120 -4.92 1.65 27.96
C LEU A 120 -4.20 0.59 28.80
#